data_AF-A0A397FNH0-F1
#
_entry.id   AF-A0A397FNH0-F1
#
_cell.length_a   1.000
_cell.length_b   1.000
_cell.length_c   1.000
_cell.angle_alpha   90.00
_cell.angle_beta   90.00
_cell.angle_gamma   90.00
#
_symmetry.space_group_name_H-M   'P 1'
#
loop_
_entity.id
_entity.type
_entity.pdbx_description
1 polymer ?
#
loop_
_entity_poly.entity_id
_entity_poly.type
_entity_poly.pdbx_seq_one_letter_code
_entity_poly.pdbx_strand_id
1 'polypeptide(L)'
;MNRVIETIEKEKIVKKHRRIAIEKLEKKDPKIKDFSNVNLLAGEEHNQELNQLKSQINLIDFNQHKHENSEFIERKIKEIYNNPQNKELVEKGEFPVICFKNIEKIGKNQALEESLLPVFDSQQNDKLFDEEVDLSRFILIATTSTRETEKLSDPLLSRLDWVNADTVSLLINLVLLMLLLVPKFKRAKTGSNKKNKL
;
A
#
# COMPACT_ATOMS: atom_id res chain seq x y z
N MET A 1 14.34 14.89 29.10
CA MET A 1 14.81 15.97 28.21
C MET A 1 15.27 15.44 26.84
N ASN A 2 15.98 14.30 26.77
CA ASN A 2 16.47 13.71 25.49
C ASN A 2 15.40 13.26 24.48
N ARG A 3 14.28 12.67 24.93
CA ARG A 3 13.22 12.19 24.00
C ARG A 3 12.56 13.31 23.18
N VAL A 4 12.45 14.52 23.75
CA VAL A 4 11.80 15.66 23.08
C VAL A 4 12.71 16.22 22.00
N ILE A 5 14.02 16.26 22.24
CA ILE A 5 15.02 16.73 21.27
C ILE A 5 15.11 15.76 20.08
N GLU A 6 15.14 14.45 20.33
CA GLU A 6 15.09 13.43 19.26
C GLU A 6 13.82 13.54 18.40
N THR A 7 12.67 13.87 19.01
CA THR A 7 11.41 14.02 18.30
C THR A 7 11.42 15.25 17.38
N ILE A 8 12.00 16.37 17.85
CA ILE A 8 12.12 17.60 17.07
C ILE A 8 13.12 17.45 15.92
N GLU A 9 14.23 16.74 16.13
CA GLU A 9 15.19 16.45 15.06
C GLU A 9 14.59 15.52 14.00
N LYS A 10 13.87 14.47 14.42
CA LYS A 10 13.12 13.60 13.50
C LYS A 10 12.10 14.40 12.70
N GLU A 11 11.34 15.31 13.31
CA GLU A 11 10.40 16.18 12.59
C GLU A 11 11.08 17.10 11.58
N LYS A 12 12.22 17.70 11.93
CA LYS A 12 12.98 18.57 11.00
C LYS A 12 13.53 17.78 9.82
N ILE A 13 14.04 16.57 10.07
CA ILE A 13 14.51 15.64 9.04
C ILE A 13 13.35 15.25 8.14
N VAL A 14 12.19 14.85 8.69
CA VAL A 14 10.98 14.51 7.93
C VAL A 14 10.50 15.68 7.07
N LYS A 15 10.46 16.91 7.61
CA LYS A 15 10.06 18.11 6.85
C LYS A 15 11.01 18.41 5.69
N LYS A 16 12.32 18.22 5.88
CA LYS A 16 13.33 18.40 4.82
C LYS A 16 13.19 17.34 3.72
N HIS A 17 13.03 16.07 4.10
CA HIS A 17 12.84 14.97 3.16
C HIS A 17 11.51 15.08 2.41
N ARG A 18 10.45 15.60 3.07
CA ARG A 18 9.16 15.91 2.45
C ARG A 18 9.30 16.91 1.29
N ARG A 19 10.06 17.98 1.46
CA ARG A 19 10.29 18.97 0.37
C ARG A 19 11.01 18.34 -0.82
N ILE A 20 12.05 17.55 -0.56
CA ILE A 20 12.85 16.91 -1.62
C ILE A 20 12.04 15.84 -2.38
N ALA A 21 11.19 15.07 -1.68
CA ALA A 21 10.33 14.08 -2.32
C ALA A 21 9.24 14.74 -3.17
N ILE A 22 8.64 15.83 -2.70
CA ILE A 22 7.64 16.60 -3.46
C ILE A 22 8.28 17.23 -4.70
N GLU A 23 9.45 17.87 -4.59
CA GLU A 23 10.17 18.45 -5.73
C GLU A 23 10.59 17.40 -6.78
N LYS A 24 10.90 16.16 -6.36
CA LYS A 24 11.19 15.05 -7.28
C LYS A 24 9.91 14.51 -7.94
N LEU A 25 8.78 14.55 -7.27
CA LEU A 25 7.47 14.11 -7.78
C LEU A 25 6.83 15.14 -8.72
N GLU A 26 7.05 16.43 -8.52
CA GLU A 26 6.52 17.53 -9.34
C GLU A 26 7.20 17.66 -10.71
N LYS A 27 8.35 17.00 -10.94
CA LYS A 27 9.06 17.00 -12.23
C LYS A 27 8.51 16.00 -13.26
N LYS A 28 7.57 15.12 -12.88
CA LYS A 28 6.80 14.28 -13.80
C LYS A 28 5.36 14.82 -13.85
N ASP A 29 4.79 14.87 -15.04
CA ASP A 29 3.46 15.44 -15.33
C ASP A 29 2.42 15.11 -14.22
N PRO A 30 1.90 16.09 -13.47
CA PRO A 30 1.14 15.87 -12.24
C PRO A 30 -0.21 15.17 -12.44
N LYS A 31 -0.64 14.93 -13.69
CA LYS A 31 -1.94 14.33 -13.99
C LYS A 31 -1.97 12.81 -14.02
N ILE A 32 -0.82 12.12 -14.10
CA ILE A 32 -0.79 10.66 -14.14
C ILE A 32 0.36 10.16 -13.27
N LYS A 33 0.14 10.09 -11.95
CA LYS A 33 0.95 9.21 -11.11
C LYS A 33 0.46 7.79 -11.37
N ASP A 34 1.26 7.07 -12.14
CA ASP A 34 1.06 5.67 -12.42
C ASP A 34 1.72 4.85 -11.29
N PHE A 35 0.89 4.28 -10.41
CA PHE A 35 1.32 3.40 -9.31
C PHE A 35 1.16 1.91 -9.67
N SER A 36 1.03 1.64 -10.97
CA SER A 36 0.83 0.30 -11.50
C SER A 36 1.98 -0.67 -11.18
N ASN A 37 3.19 -0.19 -10.90
CA ASN A 37 4.28 -1.05 -10.46
C ASN A 37 4.20 -1.38 -8.96
N VAL A 38 4.42 -2.65 -8.63
CA VAL A 38 4.46 -3.14 -7.26
C VAL A 38 5.85 -2.99 -6.66
N ASN A 39 5.96 -2.25 -5.57
CA ASN A 39 7.24 -2.03 -4.88
C ASN A 39 7.55 -3.21 -3.95
N LEU A 40 8.69 -3.87 -4.14
CA LEU A 40 9.15 -4.96 -3.27
C LEU A 40 10.09 -4.46 -2.17
N LEU A 41 9.71 -4.76 -0.92
CA LEU A 41 10.50 -4.48 0.27
C LEU A 41 10.99 -5.80 0.89
N ALA A 42 12.29 -6.06 0.78
CA ALA A 42 12.86 -7.33 1.21
C ALA A 42 13.52 -7.25 2.59
N GLY A 43 13.04 -8.06 3.54
CA GLY A 43 13.54 -8.10 4.91
C GLY A 43 12.42 -8.15 5.94
N GLU A 44 12.64 -8.90 7.03
CA GLU A 44 11.66 -9.08 8.10
C GLU A 44 11.36 -7.77 8.85
N GLU A 45 12.27 -6.80 8.85
CA GLU A 45 12.06 -5.46 9.38
C GLU A 45 10.80 -4.80 8.81
N HIS A 46 10.53 -4.95 7.51
CA HIS A 46 9.38 -4.34 6.84
C HIS A 46 8.08 -5.06 7.21
N ASN A 47 8.13 -6.38 7.40
CA ASN A 47 7.00 -7.14 7.92
C ASN A 47 6.62 -6.70 9.35
N GLN A 48 7.61 -6.42 10.19
CA GLN A 48 7.40 -5.95 11.56
C GLN A 48 6.78 -4.56 11.58
N GLU A 49 7.22 -3.66 10.71
CA GLU A 49 6.64 -2.32 10.55
C GLU A 49 5.18 -2.39 10.07
N LEU A 50 4.87 -3.24 9.08
CA LEU A 50 3.49 -3.44 8.62
C LEU A 50 2.56 -3.98 9.71
N ASN A 51 3.04 -4.83 10.62
CA ASN A 51 2.23 -5.32 11.73
C ASN A 51 1.73 -4.20 12.64
N GLN A 52 2.51 -3.12 12.80
CA GLN A 52 2.11 -1.95 13.60
C GLN A 52 0.98 -1.15 12.93
N LEU A 53 0.83 -1.29 11.61
CA LEU A 53 -0.12 -0.55 10.79
C LEU A 53 -1.31 -1.40 10.33
N LYS A 54 -1.39 -2.68 10.71
CA LYS A 54 -2.38 -3.65 10.21
C LYS A 54 -3.86 -3.18 10.29
N SER A 55 -4.20 -2.31 11.24
CA SER A 55 -5.57 -1.77 11.38
C SER A 55 -5.87 -0.55 10.50
N GLN A 56 -4.86 0.00 9.82
CA GLN A 56 -4.93 1.24 9.05
C GLN A 56 -4.63 1.05 7.56
N ILE A 57 -4.22 -0.15 7.16
CA ILE A 57 -3.82 -0.47 5.79
C ILE A 57 -4.59 -1.67 5.26
N ASN A 58 -4.72 -1.75 3.94
CA ASN A 58 -5.24 -2.95 3.29
C ASN A 58 -4.11 -3.99 3.26
N LEU A 59 -4.18 -5.00 4.13
CA LEU A 59 -3.13 -6.01 4.27
C LEU A 59 -3.62 -7.40 3.83
N ILE A 60 -2.87 -8.03 2.93
CA ILE A 60 -3.01 -9.44 2.55
C ILE A 60 -1.76 -10.16 3.06
N ASP A 61 -1.88 -11.01 4.09
CA ASP A 61 -0.74 -11.70 4.71
C ASP A 61 -0.69 -13.18 4.32
N PHE A 62 0.22 -13.52 3.41
CA PHE A 62 0.36 -14.88 2.88
C PHE A 62 0.92 -15.89 3.90
N ASN A 63 1.39 -15.45 5.07
CA ASN A 63 1.65 -16.38 6.17
C ASN A 63 0.36 -16.99 6.75
N GLN A 64 -0.77 -16.28 6.66
CA GLN A 64 -2.07 -16.70 7.20
C GLN A 64 -2.90 -17.51 6.20
N HIS A 65 -2.49 -17.51 4.92
CA HIS A 65 -3.32 -17.93 3.77
C HIS A 65 -2.65 -18.99 2.89
N LYS A 66 -1.77 -19.82 3.47
CA LYS A 66 -0.96 -20.83 2.74
C LYS A 66 -1.77 -21.91 2.02
N HIS A 67 -3.06 -22.06 2.35
CA HIS A 67 -3.96 -23.09 1.82
C HIS A 67 -5.16 -22.53 1.04
N GLU A 68 -5.15 -21.25 0.73
CA GLU A 68 -6.25 -20.63 -0.02
C GLU A 68 -6.24 -21.06 -1.50
N ASN A 69 -7.41 -21.00 -2.13
CA ASN A 69 -7.59 -21.29 -3.56
C ASN A 69 -7.29 -20.05 -4.44
N SER A 70 -7.30 -20.22 -5.76
CA SER A 70 -7.04 -19.13 -6.73
C SER A 70 -8.00 -17.95 -6.58
N GLU A 71 -9.27 -18.20 -6.23
CA GLU A 71 -10.32 -17.18 -6.04
C GLU A 71 -10.06 -16.24 -4.85
N PHE A 72 -9.18 -16.61 -3.92
CA PHE A 72 -8.88 -15.81 -2.74
C PHE A 72 -8.37 -14.41 -3.10
N ILE A 73 -7.48 -14.30 -4.08
CA ILE A 73 -6.89 -13.02 -4.50
C ILE A 73 -7.98 -12.13 -5.07
N GLU A 74 -8.79 -12.63 -5.99
CA GLU A 74 -9.90 -11.89 -6.57
C GLU A 74 -10.85 -11.37 -5.47
N ARG A 75 -11.29 -12.27 -4.58
CA ARG A 75 -12.19 -11.89 -3.48
C ARG A 75 -11.59 -10.80 -2.61
N LYS A 76 -10.29 -10.91 -2.23
CA LYS A 76 -9.63 -9.93 -1.38
C LYS A 76 -9.39 -8.59 -2.07
N ILE A 77 -9.01 -8.60 -3.34
CA ILE A 77 -8.85 -7.37 -4.11
C ILE A 77 -10.21 -6.69 -4.30
N LYS A 78 -11.28 -7.43 -4.65
CA LYS A 78 -12.64 -6.88 -4.75
C LYS A 78 -13.14 -6.34 -3.40
N GLU A 79 -12.86 -7.01 -2.29
CA GLU A 79 -13.20 -6.55 -0.93
C GLU A 79 -12.50 -5.22 -0.60
N ILE A 80 -11.20 -5.11 -0.88
CA ILE A 80 -10.40 -3.91 -0.65
C ILE A 80 -10.87 -2.78 -1.57
N TYR A 81 -11.00 -3.04 -2.87
CA TYR A 81 -11.40 -2.05 -3.86
C TYR A 81 -12.80 -1.49 -3.57
N ASN A 82 -13.74 -2.35 -3.17
CA ASN A 82 -15.10 -1.93 -2.86
C ASN A 82 -15.28 -1.32 -1.48
N ASN A 83 -14.25 -1.28 -0.64
CA ASN A 83 -14.30 -0.65 0.66
C ASN A 83 -14.64 0.86 0.50
N PRO A 84 -15.72 1.36 1.16
CA PRO A 84 -16.13 2.75 1.04
C PRO A 84 -15.02 3.77 1.38
N GLN A 85 -14.14 3.44 2.31
CA GLN A 85 -13.02 4.32 2.69
C GLN A 85 -12.00 4.43 1.55
N ASN A 86 -11.69 3.33 0.87
CA ASN A 86 -10.78 3.34 -0.26
C ASN A 86 -11.37 4.10 -1.45
N LYS A 87 -12.68 3.93 -1.72
CA LYS A 87 -13.38 4.72 -2.75
C LYS A 87 -13.34 6.21 -2.45
N GLU A 88 -13.64 6.60 -1.21
CA GLU A 88 -13.59 8.01 -0.79
C GLU A 88 -12.18 8.62 -0.93
N LEU A 89 -11.13 7.85 -0.64
CA LEU A 89 -9.74 8.28 -0.83
C LEU A 89 -9.45 8.53 -2.33
N VAL A 90 -9.81 7.57 -3.19
CA VAL A 90 -9.61 7.70 -4.65
C VAL A 90 -10.38 8.91 -5.21
N GLU A 91 -11.63 9.11 -4.80
CA GLU A 91 -12.45 10.26 -5.21
C GLU A 91 -11.83 11.61 -4.81
N LYS A 92 -11.11 11.66 -3.68
CA LYS A 92 -10.37 12.85 -3.22
C LYS A 92 -9.02 13.05 -3.93
N GLY A 93 -8.66 12.15 -4.84
CA GLY A 93 -7.33 12.14 -5.48
C GLY A 93 -6.22 11.68 -4.54
N GLU A 94 -6.56 10.98 -3.46
CA GLU A 94 -5.62 10.25 -2.62
C GLU A 94 -5.43 8.82 -3.14
N PHE A 95 -4.42 8.12 -2.61
CA PHE A 95 -4.00 6.81 -3.13
C PHE A 95 -4.01 5.78 -1.99
N PRO A 96 -5.03 4.91 -1.91
CA PRO A 96 -5.06 3.85 -0.92
C PRO A 96 -3.89 2.88 -1.14
N VAL A 97 -3.41 2.28 -0.06
CA VAL A 97 -2.26 1.37 -0.10
C VAL A 97 -2.73 -0.07 0.09
N ILE A 98 -2.26 -0.98 -0.76
CA ILE A 98 -2.41 -2.43 -0.61
C ILE A 98 -1.04 -3.04 -0.35
N CYS A 99 -0.92 -3.72 0.79
CA CYS A 99 0.29 -4.42 1.20
C CYS A 99 0.11 -5.93 1.06
N PHE A 100 0.91 -6.54 0.20
CA PHE A 100 1.04 -7.98 -0.04
C PHE A 100 2.20 -8.50 0.80
N LYS A 101 1.89 -9.02 1.98
CA LYS A 101 2.90 -9.36 2.98
C LYS A 101 3.31 -10.82 2.87
N ASN A 102 4.61 -11.07 2.87
CA ASN A 102 5.23 -12.41 2.79
C ASN A 102 4.94 -13.15 1.46
N ILE A 103 5.09 -12.46 0.33
CA ILE A 103 4.76 -13.05 -0.99
C ILE A 103 5.59 -14.30 -1.34
N GLU A 104 6.78 -14.47 -0.74
CA GLU A 104 7.60 -15.67 -0.90
C GLU A 104 6.97 -16.93 -0.30
N LYS A 105 5.93 -16.77 0.53
CA LYS A 105 5.17 -17.88 1.11
C LYS A 105 4.18 -18.49 0.10
N ILE A 106 3.95 -17.84 -1.03
CA ILE A 106 3.11 -18.33 -2.12
C ILE A 106 3.78 -19.47 -2.88
N GLY A 107 5.11 -19.54 -2.96
CA GLY A 107 5.88 -20.36 -3.90
C GLY A 107 5.66 -21.89 -3.90
N LYS A 108 4.71 -22.42 -3.13
CA LYS A 108 4.21 -23.81 -3.22
C LYS A 108 2.78 -23.93 -3.77
N ASN A 109 2.11 -22.81 -4.04
CA ASN A 109 0.73 -22.72 -4.47
C ASN A 109 0.66 -21.97 -5.81
N GLN A 110 0.91 -22.70 -6.90
CA GLN A 110 0.93 -22.17 -8.25
C GLN A 110 -0.38 -21.45 -8.63
N ALA A 111 -1.53 -22.00 -8.23
CA ALA A 111 -2.84 -21.41 -8.54
C ALA A 111 -3.01 -20.02 -7.88
N LEU A 112 -2.45 -19.82 -6.69
CA LEU A 112 -2.46 -18.54 -5.99
C LEU A 112 -1.45 -17.55 -6.59
N GLU A 113 -0.33 -18.04 -7.10
CA GLU A 113 0.63 -17.22 -7.84
C GLU A 113 0.02 -16.72 -9.15
N GLU A 114 -0.58 -17.62 -9.94
CA GLU A 114 -1.21 -17.29 -11.22
C GLU A 114 -2.31 -16.25 -11.06
N SER A 115 -3.08 -16.27 -9.95
CA SER A 115 -4.08 -15.24 -9.69
C SER A 115 -3.50 -13.91 -9.22
N LEU A 116 -2.26 -13.89 -8.70
CA LEU A 116 -1.57 -12.67 -8.29
C LEU A 116 -0.82 -11.99 -9.45
N LEU A 117 -0.37 -12.75 -10.46
CA LEU A 117 0.41 -12.21 -11.57
C LEU A 117 -0.29 -11.03 -12.29
N PRO A 118 -1.59 -11.07 -12.65
CA PRO A 118 -2.27 -9.94 -13.27
C PRO A 118 -2.34 -8.71 -12.35
N VAL A 119 -2.46 -8.92 -11.04
CA VAL A 119 -2.49 -7.84 -10.03
C VAL A 119 -1.15 -7.12 -9.98
N PHE A 120 -0.05 -7.85 -10.16
CA PHE A 120 1.31 -7.30 -10.11
C PHE A 120 1.79 -6.79 -11.48
N ASP A 121 1.04 -7.06 -12.54
CA ASP A 121 1.37 -6.62 -13.89
C ASP A 121 0.83 -5.20 -14.13
N SER A 122 1.73 -4.23 -14.30
CA SER A 122 1.37 -2.84 -14.55
C SER A 122 0.60 -2.61 -15.84
N GLN A 123 0.62 -3.58 -16.77
CA GLN A 123 -0.16 -3.53 -18.00
C GLN A 123 -1.57 -4.13 -17.86
N GLN A 124 -1.88 -4.76 -16.73
CA GLN A 124 -3.16 -5.48 -16.53
C GLN A 124 -3.92 -5.00 -15.30
N ASN A 125 -3.25 -4.38 -14.32
CA ASN A 125 -3.85 -4.08 -13.03
C ASN A 125 -4.86 -2.91 -13.04
N ASP A 126 -5.07 -2.25 -14.17
CA ASP A 126 -6.13 -1.26 -14.40
C ASP A 126 -7.44 -1.88 -14.91
N LYS A 127 -7.43 -3.17 -15.28
CA LYS A 127 -8.56 -3.90 -15.91
C LYS A 127 -8.71 -5.31 -15.37
N LEU A 128 -8.70 -5.45 -14.04
CA LEU A 128 -8.78 -6.75 -13.40
C LEU A 128 -10.22 -7.27 -13.34
N PHE A 129 -10.37 -8.59 -13.44
CA PHE A 129 -11.62 -9.33 -13.19
C PHE A 129 -12.79 -8.80 -14.03
N ASP A 130 -12.70 -8.96 -15.36
CA ASP A 130 -13.71 -8.46 -16.31
C ASP A 130 -13.90 -6.93 -16.25
N GLU A 131 -12.80 -6.20 -16.06
CA GLU A 131 -12.76 -4.73 -15.96
C GLU A 131 -13.53 -4.15 -14.75
N GLU A 132 -13.85 -4.98 -13.74
CA GLU A 132 -14.53 -4.53 -12.53
C GLU A 132 -13.62 -3.73 -11.58
N VAL A 133 -12.31 -3.93 -11.66
CA VAL A 133 -11.33 -3.36 -10.73
C VAL A 133 -10.19 -2.66 -11.46
N ASP A 134 -9.99 -1.38 -11.12
CA ASP A 134 -8.86 -0.55 -11.55
C ASP A 134 -7.96 -0.22 -10.34
N LEU A 135 -6.75 -0.78 -10.30
CA LEU A 135 -5.75 -0.52 -9.26
C LEU A 135 -4.72 0.55 -9.63
N SER A 136 -4.85 1.24 -10.78
CA SER A 136 -3.90 2.30 -11.19
C SER A 136 -3.82 3.46 -10.18
N ARG A 137 -4.86 3.62 -9.35
CA ARG A 137 -4.95 4.62 -8.27
C ARG A 137 -4.57 4.07 -6.89
N PHE A 138 -4.11 2.84 -6.81
CA PHE A 138 -3.66 2.22 -5.56
C PHE A 138 -2.14 2.13 -5.55
N ILE A 139 -1.54 2.34 -4.37
CA ILE A 139 -0.13 2.06 -4.16
C ILE A 139 -0.01 0.59 -3.77
N LEU A 140 0.73 -0.18 -4.57
CA LEU A 140 0.93 -1.60 -4.35
C LEU A 140 2.33 -1.84 -3.75
N ILE A 141 2.37 -2.56 -2.62
CA ILE A 141 3.61 -2.89 -1.90
C ILE A 141 3.64 -4.38 -1.63
N ALA A 142 4.71 -5.05 -2.04
CA ALA A 142 5.00 -6.42 -1.68
C ALA A 142 6.11 -6.48 -0.64
N THR A 143 6.06 -7.46 0.27
CA THR A 143 7.15 -7.70 1.22
C THR A 143 7.57 -9.16 1.26
N THR A 144 8.84 -9.39 1.60
CA THR A 144 9.38 -10.72 1.88
C THR A 144 10.03 -10.78 3.24
N SER A 145 9.95 -11.94 3.93
CA SER A 145 10.65 -12.15 5.21
C SER A 145 12.16 -12.34 5.07
N THR A 146 12.66 -12.44 3.84
CA THR A 146 14.08 -12.67 3.52
C THR A 146 14.54 -11.68 2.46
N ARG A 147 15.84 -11.43 2.43
CA ARG A 147 16.51 -10.70 1.35
C ARG A 147 16.88 -11.58 0.16
N GLU A 148 16.74 -12.90 0.32
CA GLU A 148 17.02 -13.89 -0.72
C GLU A 148 15.91 -13.87 -1.78
N THR A 149 16.27 -13.58 -3.02
CA THR A 149 15.34 -13.51 -4.15
C THR A 149 14.90 -14.89 -4.64
N GLU A 150 15.70 -15.93 -4.36
CA GLU A 150 15.49 -17.31 -4.82
C GLU A 150 14.19 -17.96 -4.31
N LYS A 151 13.50 -17.33 -3.36
CA LYS A 151 12.21 -17.81 -2.83
C LYS A 151 11.01 -17.28 -3.61
N LEU A 152 11.23 -16.40 -4.58
CA LEU A 152 10.22 -15.94 -5.53
C LEU A 152 10.47 -16.57 -6.88
N SER A 153 9.39 -16.85 -7.59
CA SER A 153 9.43 -17.32 -8.96
C SER A 153 9.85 -16.19 -9.92
N ASP A 154 10.43 -16.55 -11.06
CA ASP A 154 10.78 -15.57 -12.10
C ASP A 154 9.56 -14.75 -12.60
N PRO A 155 8.36 -15.36 -12.81
CA PRO A 155 7.16 -14.60 -13.17
C PRO A 155 6.79 -13.50 -12.18
N LEU A 156 6.90 -13.74 -10.87
CA LEU A 156 6.67 -12.73 -9.85
C LEU A 156 7.79 -11.68 -9.84
N LEU A 157 9.06 -12.11 -9.83
CA LEU A 157 10.21 -11.20 -9.77
C LEU A 157 10.21 -10.20 -10.93
N SER A 158 9.83 -10.64 -12.14
CA SER A 158 9.78 -9.77 -13.33
C SER A 158 8.75 -8.63 -13.26
N ARG A 159 7.82 -8.68 -12.30
CA ARG A 159 6.74 -7.70 -12.09
C ARG A 159 6.94 -6.81 -10.87
N LEU A 160 8.05 -6.99 -10.16
CA LEU A 160 8.34 -6.31 -8.89
C LEU A 160 9.46 -5.30 -9.07
N ASP A 161 9.19 -4.06 -8.67
CA ASP A 161 10.20 -3.01 -8.59
C ASP A 161 10.94 -3.12 -7.25
N TRP A 162 12.23 -3.49 -7.32
CA TRP A 162 13.08 -3.59 -6.15
C TRP A 162 13.39 -2.22 -5.57
N VAL A 163 13.04 -2.03 -4.30
CA VAL A 163 13.33 -0.81 -3.58
C VAL A 163 14.58 -1.05 -2.72
N ASN A 164 15.69 -0.38 -3.05
CA ASN A 164 16.91 -0.43 -2.24
C ASN A 164 16.67 0.13 -0.82
N ALA A 165 17.33 -0.45 0.19
CA ALA A 165 17.12 -0.18 1.62
C ALA A 165 17.05 1.31 2.02
N ASP A 166 17.88 2.16 1.43
CA ASP A 166 17.87 3.62 1.67
C ASP A 166 16.58 4.30 1.19
N THR A 167 15.98 3.75 0.14
CA THR A 167 14.70 4.17 -0.44
C THR A 167 13.52 3.53 0.31
N VAL A 168 13.70 2.35 0.92
CA VAL A 168 12.64 1.66 1.67
C VAL A 168 12.26 2.42 2.93
N SER A 169 13.25 2.89 3.69
CA SER A 169 12.99 3.74 4.85
C SER A 169 12.22 5.01 4.42
N LEU A 170 12.50 5.53 3.22
CA LEU A 170 11.79 6.66 2.64
C LEU A 170 10.37 6.31 2.18
N LEU A 171 10.15 5.13 1.57
CA LEU A 171 8.87 4.66 1.05
C LEU A 171 7.90 4.29 2.18
N ILE A 172 8.39 3.57 3.19
CA ILE A 172 7.62 3.25 4.39
C ILE A 172 7.35 4.52 5.20
N ASN A 173 8.33 5.41 5.34
CA ASN A 173 8.08 6.73 5.93
C ASN A 173 7.08 7.55 5.09
N LEU A 174 7.04 7.40 3.76
CA LEU A 174 6.06 8.05 2.90
C LEU A 174 4.66 7.47 3.09
N VAL A 175 4.53 6.14 3.17
CA VAL A 175 3.27 5.45 3.47
C VAL A 175 2.77 5.82 4.86
N LEU A 176 3.66 5.82 5.85
CA LEU A 176 3.38 6.34 7.20
C LEU A 176 2.97 7.81 7.16
N LEU A 177 3.64 8.64 6.36
CA LEU A 177 3.30 10.06 6.21
C LEU A 177 1.92 10.22 5.56
N MET A 178 1.60 9.43 4.53
CA MET A 178 0.30 9.44 3.85
C MET A 178 -0.81 9.00 4.81
N LEU A 179 -0.60 7.92 5.57
CA LEU A 179 -1.53 7.45 6.60
C LEU A 179 -1.71 8.44 7.76
N LEU A 180 -0.66 9.19 8.13
CA LEU A 180 -0.72 10.27 9.12
C LEU A 180 -1.34 11.57 8.58
N LEU A 181 -1.37 11.75 7.25
CA LEU A 181 -1.95 12.90 6.56
C LEU A 181 -3.42 12.70 6.19
N VAL A 182 -3.93 11.45 6.16
CA VAL A 182 -5.37 11.19 6.19
C VAL A 182 -5.88 11.83 7.48
N PRO A 183 -6.67 12.92 7.43
CA PRO A 183 -7.23 13.49 8.63
C PRO A 183 -8.02 12.39 9.27
N LYS A 184 -7.75 12.09 10.55
CA LYS A 184 -8.62 11.26 11.37
C LYS A 184 -10.05 11.77 11.16
N PHE A 185 -10.82 11.10 10.29
CA PHE A 185 -12.26 11.23 10.20
C PHE A 185 -12.83 10.60 11.47
N LYS A 186 -12.54 11.23 12.61
CA LYS A 186 -13.38 11.18 13.78
C LYS A 186 -14.71 11.75 13.31
N ARG A 187 -15.68 10.84 13.16
CA ARG A 187 -17.11 11.13 13.08
C ARG A 187 -17.46 12.37 13.90
N ALA A 188 -17.76 13.47 13.23
CA ALA A 188 -18.73 14.44 13.71
C ALA A 188 -20.05 14.14 13.00
N LYS A 189 -20.74 13.09 13.45
CA LYS A 189 -22.16 12.89 13.17
C LYS A 189 -22.91 12.81 14.48
N THR A 190 -23.34 13.96 14.94
CA THR A 190 -24.61 14.13 15.64
C THR A 190 -25.16 15.47 15.22
N GLY A 191 -25.93 15.46 14.13
CA GLY A 191 -26.86 16.54 13.85
C GLY A 191 -28.10 16.38 14.73
N SER A 192 -28.64 17.48 15.23
CA SER A 192 -30.09 17.69 15.24
C SER A 192 -30.36 19.19 15.36
N ASN A 193 -30.59 19.78 14.20
CA ASN A 193 -31.21 21.08 14.04
C ASN A 193 -32.73 20.87 14.05
N LYS A 194 -33.45 21.41 15.03
CA LYS A 194 -34.92 21.67 15.04
C LYS A 194 -35.16 22.58 16.25
N LYS A 195 -35.81 23.74 16.22
CA LYS A 195 -36.55 24.51 15.21
C LYS A 195 -36.66 25.94 15.77
N ASN A 196 -36.51 26.95 14.92
CA ASN A 196 -37.19 28.23 15.12
C ASN A 196 -38.69 28.04 14.84
N LYS A 197 -39.54 28.56 15.72
CA LYS A 197 -40.85 29.10 15.35
C LYS A 197 -41.29 30.09 16.42
N LEU A 198 -41.40 31.35 15.97
CA LEU A 198 -42.27 32.46 16.41
C LEU A 198 -42.68 32.51 17.88
#